data_AF-C7GC59-F1
#
_entry.id   AF-C7GC59-F1
#
_cell.length_a   1.000
_cell.length_b   1.000
_cell.length_c   1.000
_cell.angle_alpha   90.00
_cell.angle_beta   90.00
_cell.angle_gamma   90.00
#
_symmetry.space_group_name_H-M   'P 1'
#
loop_
_entity.id
_entity.type
_entity.pdbx_description
1 polymer ?
#
loop_
_entity_poly.entity_id
_entity_poly.type
_entity_poly.pdbx_seq_one_letter_code
_entity_poly.pdbx_strand_id
1 'polypeptide(L)'
;MLFCYFKKFFDFFLIRVTNHPSVLSVSAERGKKPFRFSNFNLKGGEIMKPSSFENAIRLQFDCLARKVIGRTVKNYNKELARRAKHEISFCEIPELELNQLGVSDEYSLEFTSFDVFGTEVRVYDEKLCEAIKKLSERRRNVVLMFYFLELPDAEIAEILDISRNSVYRNRMCSLKLIRDMYEEEL
;
A
#
# COMPACT_ATOMS: atom_id res chain seq x y z
N MET A 1 -1.99 12.07 15.75
CA MET A 1 -0.84 12.45 14.90
C MET A 1 -0.16 11.24 14.26
N LEU A 2 -0.90 10.18 13.88
CA LEU A 2 -0.33 9.01 13.16
C LEU A 2 -0.69 9.01 11.66
N PHE A 3 -1.49 9.98 11.21
CA PHE A 3 -2.10 9.96 9.87
C PHE A 3 -1.16 10.38 8.73
N CYS A 4 -0.09 11.15 9.00
CA CYS A 4 0.75 11.71 7.92
C CYS A 4 1.95 10.83 7.53
N TYR A 5 2.46 9.96 8.41
CA TYR A 5 3.66 9.16 8.12
C TYR A 5 3.40 7.88 7.33
N PHE A 6 2.18 7.32 7.37
CA PHE A 6 1.88 6.06 6.69
C PHE A 6 1.78 6.17 5.16
N LYS A 7 1.49 7.36 4.62
CA LYS A 7 1.30 7.52 3.18
C LYS A 7 2.60 7.30 2.38
N LYS A 8 3.76 7.69 2.93
CA LYS A 8 5.06 7.50 2.25
C LYS A 8 5.66 6.10 2.41
N PHE A 9 5.27 5.34 3.45
CA PHE A 9 5.76 3.97 3.62
C PHE A 9 5.10 2.99 2.64
N PHE A 10 3.83 3.20 2.31
CA PHE A 10 3.11 2.36 1.35
C PHE A 10 3.56 2.53 -0.11
N ASP A 11 4.18 3.66 -0.49
CA ASP A 11 4.73 3.86 -1.84
C ASP A 11 5.84 2.85 -2.16
N PHE A 12 6.61 2.41 -1.16
CA PHE A 12 7.66 1.40 -1.32
C PHE A 12 7.08 0.02 -1.69
N PHE A 13 5.90 -0.33 -1.15
CA PHE A 13 5.20 -1.56 -1.52
C PHE A 13 4.50 -1.45 -2.88
N LEU A 14 3.97 -0.27 -3.26
CA LEU A 14 3.39 -0.07 -4.59
C LEU A 14 4.42 -0.26 -5.72
N ILE A 15 5.66 0.21 -5.54
CA ILE A 15 6.72 0.11 -6.58
C ILE A 15 7.21 -1.34 -6.78
N ARG A 16 7.13 -2.21 -5.76
CA ARG A 16 7.46 -3.65 -5.91
C ARG A 16 6.31 -4.48 -6.50
N VAL A 17 5.07 -4.01 -6.45
CA VAL A 17 3.92 -4.72 -7.04
C VAL A 17 3.89 -4.59 -8.57
N THR A 18 4.54 -3.58 -9.16
CA THR A 18 4.55 -3.37 -10.62
C THR A 18 5.56 -4.22 -11.40
N ASN A 19 6.35 -5.07 -10.73
CA ASN A 19 7.25 -6.02 -11.40
C ASN A 19 6.93 -7.48 -11.04
N HIS A 20 5.65 -7.81 -10.86
CA HIS A 20 5.27 -9.21 -10.90
C HIS A 20 5.18 -9.62 -12.38
N PRO A 21 5.98 -10.62 -12.84
CA PRO A 21 5.82 -11.18 -14.15
C PRO A 21 4.36 -11.61 -14.31
N SER A 22 3.76 -11.09 -15.36
CA SER A 22 2.37 -11.27 -15.73
C SER A 22 2.05 -12.74 -15.88
N VAL A 23 1.40 -13.32 -14.86
CA VAL A 23 0.60 -14.54 -15.04
C VAL A 23 -0.84 -14.06 -15.14
N LEU A 24 -1.29 -13.97 -16.39
CA LEU A 24 -2.62 -13.59 -16.84
C LEU A 24 -3.74 -13.88 -15.83
N SER A 25 -4.46 -12.82 -15.50
CA SER A 25 -5.81 -12.86 -14.97
C SER A 25 -6.69 -13.75 -15.84
N VAL A 26 -7.34 -14.74 -15.23
CA VAL A 26 -8.57 -15.32 -15.78
C VAL A 26 -9.67 -15.01 -14.79
N SER A 27 -10.41 -13.96 -15.12
CA SER A 27 -11.68 -13.58 -14.49
C SER A 27 -12.58 -14.81 -14.40
N ALA A 28 -13.04 -15.10 -13.18
CA ALA A 28 -14.11 -16.05 -12.94
C ALA A 28 -15.44 -15.36 -13.23
N GLU A 29 -15.90 -15.41 -14.48
CA GLU A 29 -17.31 -15.16 -14.79
C GLU A 29 -18.05 -16.50 -14.96
N ARG A 30 -19.21 -16.55 -14.28
CA ARG A 30 -20.12 -17.69 -14.21
C ARG A 30 -20.59 -18.12 -15.60
N GLY A 31 -20.47 -19.41 -15.88
CA GLY A 31 -21.18 -20.04 -17.00
C GLY A 31 -20.98 -21.55 -16.99
N LYS A 32 -22.03 -22.30 -16.64
CA LYS A 32 -22.07 -23.76 -16.79
C LYS A 32 -21.78 -24.14 -18.25
N LYS A 33 -20.58 -24.64 -18.56
CA LYS A 33 -20.34 -25.58 -19.67
C LYS A 33 -19.19 -26.53 -19.28
N PRO A 34 -19.30 -27.84 -19.52
CA PRO A 34 -18.14 -28.71 -19.43
C PRO A 34 -17.15 -28.28 -20.53
N PHE A 35 -15.92 -27.95 -20.15
CA PHE A 35 -14.83 -27.70 -21.08
C PHE A 35 -14.62 -28.96 -21.94
N ARG A 36 -15.21 -28.96 -23.14
CA ARG A 36 -15.02 -29.97 -24.17
C ARG A 36 -13.83 -29.50 -25.00
N PHE A 37 -12.66 -30.10 -24.79
CA PHE A 37 -11.53 -29.86 -25.69
C PHE A 37 -11.90 -30.37 -27.08
N SER A 38 -12.03 -29.44 -28.02
CA SER A 38 -12.10 -29.71 -29.46
C SER A 38 -10.82 -30.43 -29.89
N ASN A 39 -10.99 -31.41 -30.77
CA ASN A 39 -9.89 -32.16 -31.40
C ASN A 39 -8.88 -31.18 -32.03
N PHE A 40 -7.64 -31.17 -31.53
CA PHE A 40 -6.54 -30.50 -32.19
C PHE A 40 -6.17 -31.29 -33.45
N ASN A 41 -6.47 -30.71 -34.62
CA ASN A 41 -5.96 -31.17 -35.90
C ASN A 41 -4.47 -30.82 -36.00
N LEU A 42 -3.59 -31.73 -35.60
CA LEU A 42 -2.17 -31.68 -35.92
C LEU A 42 -1.99 -32.13 -37.39
N LYS A 43 -1.86 -31.17 -38.30
CA LYS A 43 -1.38 -31.41 -39.67
C LYS A 43 0.15 -31.38 -39.66
N GLY A 44 0.78 -32.50 -39.99
CA GLY A 44 2.20 -32.56 -40.36
C GLY A 44 2.97 -33.69 -39.67
N GLY A 45 3.25 -34.76 -40.43
CA GLY A 45 3.94 -35.98 -40.00
C GLY A 45 3.04 -37.19 -40.22
N GLU A 46 3.48 -38.20 -40.97
CA GLU A 46 2.72 -39.45 -41.13
C GLU A 46 2.35 -40.01 -39.76
N ILE A 47 1.06 -39.98 -39.44
CA ILE A 47 0.52 -40.58 -38.23
C ILE A 47 0.49 -42.09 -38.48
N MET A 48 1.63 -42.77 -38.24
CA MET A 48 1.63 -44.22 -38.11
C MET A 48 0.60 -44.56 -37.05
N LYS A 49 -0.43 -45.34 -37.39
CA LYS A 49 -1.46 -45.73 -36.43
C LYS A 49 -0.74 -46.48 -35.29
N PRO A 50 -0.69 -45.93 -34.06
CA PRO A 50 -0.18 -46.67 -32.93
C PRO A 50 -0.92 -48.00 -32.83
N SER A 51 -0.21 -49.07 -32.51
CA SER A 51 -0.84 -50.36 -32.25
C SER A 51 -1.92 -50.20 -31.18
N SER A 52 -2.93 -51.09 -31.16
CA SER A 52 -3.98 -51.06 -30.12
C SER A 52 -3.38 -51.05 -28.70
N PHE A 53 -2.23 -51.69 -28.53
CA PHE A 53 -1.45 -51.72 -27.30
C PHE A 53 -0.81 -50.37 -26.94
N GLU A 54 -0.13 -49.72 -27.88
CA GLU A 54 0.47 -48.39 -27.65
C GLU A 54 -0.59 -47.33 -27.32
N ASN A 55 -1.74 -47.38 -27.97
CA ASN A 55 -2.88 -46.52 -27.63
C ASN A 55 -3.40 -46.78 -26.21
N ALA A 56 -3.48 -48.05 -25.80
CA ALA A 56 -3.89 -48.39 -24.45
C ALA A 56 -2.92 -47.83 -23.40
N ILE A 57 -1.61 -47.92 -23.64
CA ILE A 57 -0.59 -47.35 -22.75
C ILE A 57 -0.73 -45.82 -22.66
N ARG A 58 -0.88 -45.13 -23.80
CA ARG A 58 -1.06 -43.67 -23.83
C ARG A 58 -2.31 -43.24 -23.04
N LEU A 59 -3.44 -43.91 -23.26
CA LEU A 59 -4.69 -43.60 -22.55
C LEU A 59 -4.61 -43.89 -21.04
N GLN A 60 -3.91 -44.96 -20.64
CA GLN A 60 -3.66 -45.26 -19.23
C GLN A 60 -2.83 -44.17 -18.57
N PHE A 61 -1.74 -43.75 -19.21
CA PHE A 61 -0.90 -42.66 -18.72
C PHE A 61 -1.70 -41.36 -18.61
N ASP A 62 -2.44 -40.98 -19.65
CA ASP A 62 -3.30 -39.79 -19.64
C ASP A 62 -4.33 -39.81 -18.51
N CYS A 63 -4.95 -40.96 -18.27
CA CYS A 63 -5.90 -41.15 -17.17
C CYS A 63 -5.23 -40.94 -15.81
N LEU A 64 -4.03 -41.48 -15.62
CA LEU A 64 -3.25 -41.30 -14.39
C LEU A 64 -2.83 -39.84 -14.23
N ALA A 65 -2.30 -39.19 -15.27
CA ALA A 65 -1.90 -37.79 -15.25
C ALA A 65 -3.07 -36.87 -14.87
N ARG A 66 -4.24 -37.06 -15.50
CA ARG A 66 -5.47 -36.31 -15.16
C ARG A 66 -5.90 -36.53 -13.71
N LYS A 67 -5.80 -37.77 -13.21
CA LYS A 67 -6.12 -38.09 -11.81
C LYS A 67 -5.15 -37.40 -10.84
N VAL A 68 -3.85 -37.41 -11.12
CA VAL A 68 -2.84 -36.74 -10.29
C VAL A 68 -3.11 -35.24 -10.26
N ILE A 69 -3.24 -34.59 -11.42
CA ILE A 69 -3.53 -33.15 -11.50
C ILE A 69 -4.82 -32.82 -10.74
N GLY A 70 -5.90 -33.57 -10.98
CA GLY A 70 -7.17 -33.37 -10.29
C GLY A 70 -7.09 -33.55 -8.78
N ARG A 71 -6.27 -34.49 -8.29
CA ARG A 71 -6.02 -34.66 -6.85
C ARG A 71 -5.16 -33.54 -6.28
N THR A 72 -4.14 -33.09 -6.99
CA THR A 72 -3.28 -31.98 -6.57
C THR A 72 -4.08 -30.69 -6.38
N VAL A 73 -4.94 -30.35 -7.34
CA VAL A 73 -5.81 -29.16 -7.24
C VAL A 73 -6.76 -29.27 -6.03
N LYS A 74 -7.37 -30.45 -5.81
CA LYS A 74 -8.23 -30.68 -4.64
C LYS A 74 -7.47 -30.55 -3.32
N ASN A 75 -6.26 -31.09 -3.26
CA ASN A 75 -5.41 -31.02 -2.08
C ASN A 75 -5.01 -29.56 -1.77
N TYR A 76 -4.62 -28.81 -2.80
CA TYR A 76 -4.29 -27.40 -2.68
C TYR A 76 -5.47 -26.57 -2.14
N ASN A 77 -6.66 -26.73 -2.73
CA ASN A 77 -7.86 -26.01 -2.28
C ASN A 77 -8.25 -26.39 -0.84
N LYS A 78 -8.05 -27.65 -0.45
CA LYS A 78 -8.30 -28.11 0.92
C LYS A 78 -7.35 -27.44 1.92
N GLU A 79 -6.08 -27.28 1.54
CA GLU A 79 -5.08 -26.62 2.37
C GLU A 79 -5.36 -25.12 2.50
N LEU A 80 -5.73 -24.44 1.40
CA LEU A 80 -6.17 -23.03 1.46
C LEU A 80 -7.37 -22.85 2.40
N ALA A 81 -8.37 -23.71 2.30
CA ALA A 81 -9.55 -23.65 3.18
C ALA A 81 -9.23 -23.98 4.64
N ARG A 82 -8.18 -24.79 4.90
CA ARG A 82 -7.71 -25.05 6.27
C ARG A 82 -7.03 -23.82 6.86
N ARG A 83 -6.18 -23.14 6.09
CA ARG A 83 -5.49 -21.91 6.50
C ARG A 83 -6.47 -20.76 6.71
N ALA A 84 -7.41 -20.55 5.79
CA ALA A 84 -8.42 -19.50 5.89
C ALA A 84 -9.34 -19.57 7.12
N LYS A 85 -9.36 -20.69 7.86
CA LYS A 85 -10.06 -20.79 9.16
C LYS A 85 -9.30 -20.16 10.33
N HIS A 86 -8.00 -19.94 10.16
CA HIS A 86 -7.09 -19.53 11.23
C HIS A 86 -6.20 -18.34 10.84
N GLU A 87 -6.06 -18.07 9.55
CA GLU A 87 -5.18 -17.05 8.97
C GLU A 87 -6.03 -16.08 8.14
N ILE A 88 -5.69 -14.80 8.24
CA ILE A 88 -6.19 -13.72 7.38
C ILE A 88 -5.03 -13.20 6.54
N SER A 89 -5.28 -12.87 5.27
CA SER A 89 -4.24 -12.29 4.43
C SER A 89 -3.89 -10.89 4.92
N PHE A 90 -2.61 -10.51 4.90
CA PHE A 90 -2.18 -9.14 5.27
C PHE A 90 -2.94 -8.04 4.51
N CYS A 91 -3.30 -8.29 3.25
CA CYS A 91 -4.07 -7.33 2.43
C CYS A 91 -5.52 -7.17 2.87
N GLU A 92 -6.05 -8.12 3.65
CA GLU A 92 -7.42 -8.12 4.15
C GLU A 92 -7.51 -7.56 5.58
N ILE A 93 -6.37 -7.33 6.24
CA ILE A 93 -6.31 -6.77 7.59
C ILE A 93 -6.63 -5.26 7.51
N PRO A 94 -7.63 -4.77 8.26
CA PRO A 94 -7.88 -3.33 8.36
C PRO A 94 -6.65 -2.58 8.89
N GLU A 95 -6.40 -1.39 8.35
CA GLU A 95 -5.28 -0.54 8.77
C GLU A 95 -5.30 -0.24 10.29
N LEU A 96 -6.51 -0.14 10.85
CA LEU A 96 -6.70 0.02 12.29
C LEU A 96 -6.13 -1.14 13.13
N GLU A 97 -6.30 -2.39 12.67
CA GLU A 97 -5.78 -3.57 13.36
C GLU A 97 -4.26 -3.68 13.19
N LEU A 98 -3.73 -3.34 12.01
CA LEU A 98 -2.30 -3.28 11.77
C LEU A 98 -1.59 -2.30 12.71
N ASN A 99 -2.20 -1.14 12.95
CA ASN A 99 -1.65 -0.12 13.87
C ASN A 99 -1.62 -0.59 15.33
N GLN A 100 -2.43 -1.58 15.71
CA GLN A 100 -2.44 -2.14 17.07
C GLN A 100 -1.41 -3.27 17.25
N LEU A 101 -0.97 -3.91 16.17
CA LEU A 101 0.03 -4.99 16.22
C LEU A 101 1.46 -4.47 16.45
N GLY A 102 1.73 -3.21 16.06
CA GLY A 102 2.98 -2.55 16.35
C GLY A 102 2.95 -1.87 17.72
N VAL A 103 3.86 -2.25 18.61
CA VAL A 103 4.17 -1.45 19.80
C VAL A 103 5.34 -0.54 19.43
N SER A 104 5.07 0.76 19.36
CA SER A 104 6.12 1.79 19.30
C SER A 104 6.18 2.44 20.67
N ASP A 105 7.29 2.30 21.38
CA ASP A 105 7.54 3.10 22.57
C ASP A 105 7.78 4.54 22.12
N GLU A 106 6.99 5.49 22.60
CA GLU A 106 7.17 6.92 22.33
C GLU A 106 7.87 7.55 23.53
N TYR A 107 9.16 7.87 23.40
CA TYR A 107 9.90 8.57 24.44
C TYR A 107 9.79 10.08 24.26
N SER A 108 9.57 10.82 25.36
CA SER A 108 9.41 12.29 25.33
C SER A 108 10.64 13.07 24.86
N LEU A 109 11.79 12.40 24.70
CA LEU A 109 13.01 12.99 24.14
C LEU A 109 13.02 13.01 22.61
N GLU A 110 12.07 12.34 21.95
CA GLU A 110 12.07 12.14 20.50
C GLU A 110 11.31 13.24 19.73
N PHE A 111 10.65 14.17 20.44
CA PHE A 111 9.92 15.25 19.79
C PHE A 111 9.98 16.56 20.57
N THR A 112 9.76 17.66 19.86
CA THR A 112 9.44 18.95 20.48
C THR A 112 7.97 19.27 20.29
N SER A 113 7.31 19.71 21.36
CA SER A 113 5.93 20.17 21.33
C SER A 113 5.82 21.69 21.12
N PHE A 114 4.80 22.09 20.37
CA PHE A 114 4.38 23.46 20.19
C PHE A 114 2.92 23.59 20.60
N ASP A 115 2.59 24.57 21.44
CA ASP A 115 1.20 24.93 21.70
C ASP A 115 0.68 25.85 20.60
N VAL A 116 -0.38 25.42 19.92
CA VAL A 116 -1.03 26.18 18.85
C VAL A 116 -2.49 26.33 19.23
N PHE A 117 -2.82 27.45 19.87
CA PHE A 117 -4.18 27.76 20.36
C PHE A 117 -4.74 26.66 21.27
N GLY A 118 -3.94 26.14 22.21
CA GLY A 118 -4.34 25.09 23.13
C GLY A 118 -4.31 23.67 22.54
N THR A 119 -3.82 23.51 21.31
CA THR A 119 -3.58 22.21 20.68
C THR A 119 -2.08 21.92 20.65
N GLU A 120 -1.68 20.79 21.25
CA GLU A 120 -0.29 20.33 21.21
C GLU A 120 0.06 19.76 19.83
N VAL A 121 1.04 20.36 19.16
CA VAL A 121 1.63 19.88 17.91
C VAL A 121 3.03 19.34 18.17
N ARG A 122 3.26 18.05 17.87
CA ARG A 122 4.55 17.37 18.04
C ARG A 122 5.34 17.32 16.73
N VAL A 123 6.60 17.74 16.78
CA VAL A 123 7.55 17.67 15.66
C VAL A 123 8.74 16.81 16.08
N TYR A 124 8.95 15.70 15.37
CA TYR A 124 9.99 14.71 15.68
C TYR A 124 11.36 15.07 15.09
N ASP A 125 11.39 15.74 13.94
CA ASP A 125 12.66 16.13 13.31
C ASP A 125 13.26 17.35 14.02
N GLU A 126 14.44 17.16 14.62
CA GLU A 126 15.13 18.19 15.41
C GLU A 126 15.48 19.41 14.57
N LYS A 127 15.99 19.22 13.35
CA LYS A 127 16.35 20.31 12.45
C LYS A 127 15.13 21.13 12.04
N LEU A 128 14.04 20.46 11.70
CA LEU A 128 12.77 21.10 11.37
C LEU A 128 12.24 21.88 12.57
N CYS A 129 12.35 21.32 13.77
CA CYS A 129 11.96 21.99 15.00
C CYS A 129 12.73 23.30 15.19
N GLU A 130 14.06 23.27 15.06
CA GLU A 130 14.89 24.47 15.15
C GLU A 130 14.53 25.52 14.09
N ALA A 131 14.24 25.09 12.86
CA ALA A 131 13.74 25.98 11.81
C ALA A 131 12.39 26.63 12.15
N ILE A 132 11.45 25.84 12.67
CA ILE A 132 10.13 26.30 13.10
C ILE A 132 10.25 27.27 14.31
N LYS A 133 11.20 27.02 15.23
CA LYS A 133 11.49 27.92 16.36
C LYS A 133 11.99 29.30 15.90
N LYS A 134 12.78 29.37 14.83
CA LYS A 134 13.27 30.67 14.28
C LYS A 134 12.18 31.51 13.60
N LEU A 135 11.06 30.91 13.21
CA LEU A 135 9.92 31.67 12.71
C LEU A 135 9.27 32.52 13.81
N SER A 136 8.72 33.67 13.43
CA SER A 136 7.85 34.44 14.32
C SER A 136 6.61 33.62 14.71
N GLU A 137 6.11 33.79 15.93
CA GLU A 137 4.99 33.02 16.47
C GLU A 137 3.79 32.94 15.52
N ARG A 138 3.41 34.07 14.93
CA ARG A 138 2.32 34.13 13.95
C ARG A 138 2.58 33.27 12.71
N ARG A 139 3.80 33.30 12.17
CA ARG A 139 4.19 32.48 11.01
C ARG A 139 4.28 31.02 11.36
N ARG A 140 4.84 30.72 12.54
CA ARG A 140 4.91 29.39 13.14
C ARG A 140 3.52 28.77 13.24
N ASN A 141 2.57 29.46 13.86
CA ASN A 141 1.21 28.97 14.05
C ASN A 141 0.52 28.72 12.71
N VAL A 142 0.68 29.60 11.71
CA VAL A 142 0.16 29.38 10.35
C VAL A 142 0.70 28.09 9.72
N VAL A 143 2.01 27.84 9.82
CA VAL A 143 2.63 26.62 9.28
C VAL A 143 2.15 25.38 10.01
N LEU A 144 2.13 25.41 11.34
CA LEU A 144 1.70 24.29 12.17
C LEU A 144 0.22 23.96 11.96
N MET A 145 -0.66 24.97 11.91
CA MET A 145 -2.07 24.77 11.61
C MET A 145 -2.31 24.15 10.23
N PHE A 146 -1.61 24.62 9.20
CA PHE A 146 -1.83 24.13 7.83
C PHE A 146 -1.27 22.71 7.62
N TYR A 147 -0.04 22.45 8.05
CA TYR A 147 0.66 21.20 7.72
C TYR A 147 0.48 20.08 8.75
N PHE A 148 0.28 20.41 10.02
CA PHE A 148 0.17 19.41 11.09
C PHE A 148 -1.26 19.22 11.58
N LEU A 149 -2.07 20.29 11.60
CA LEU A 149 -3.49 20.22 11.96
C LEU A 149 -4.42 20.11 10.74
N GLU A 150 -3.85 20.12 9.52
CA GLU A 150 -4.58 20.01 8.25
C GLU A 150 -5.69 21.06 8.05
N LEU A 151 -5.57 22.23 8.70
CA LEU A 151 -6.54 23.31 8.59
C LEU A 151 -6.37 24.06 7.26
N PRO A 152 -7.45 24.29 6.49
CA PRO A 152 -7.37 25.06 5.25
C PRO A 152 -7.12 26.54 5.53
N ASP A 153 -6.59 27.26 4.52
CA ASP A 153 -6.28 28.69 4.65
C ASP A 153 -7.49 29.56 5.08
N ALA A 154 -8.72 29.11 4.80
CA ALA A 154 -9.94 29.81 5.19
C ALA A 154 -10.20 29.73 6.71
N GLU A 155 -10.10 28.55 7.30
CA GLU A 155 -10.27 28.35 8.75
C GLU A 155 -9.14 29.03 9.53
N ILE A 156 -7.90 28.96 9.02
CA ILE A 156 -6.76 29.67 9.63
C ILE A 156 -6.97 31.19 9.57
N ALA A 157 -7.53 31.70 8.48
CA ALA A 157 -7.86 33.11 8.33
C ALA A 157 -8.88 33.58 9.37
N GLU A 158 -9.90 32.76 9.63
CA GLU A 158 -10.91 33.02 10.66
C GLU A 158 -10.30 32.99 12.07
N ILE A 159 -9.49 31.97 12.40
CA ILE A 159 -8.82 31.83 13.71
C ILE A 159 -7.90 33.03 14.01
N LEU A 160 -7.18 33.51 12.99
CA LEU A 160 -6.20 34.60 13.14
C LEU A 160 -6.76 35.99 12.82
N ASP A 161 -8.06 36.10 12.50
CA ASP A 161 -8.76 37.31 12.07
C ASP A 161 -8.04 38.07 10.92
N ILE A 162 -7.61 37.34 9.89
CA ILE A 162 -6.85 37.88 8.75
C ILE A 162 -7.37 37.43 7.41
N SER A 163 -6.95 38.10 6.33
CA SER A 163 -7.29 37.64 4.98
C SER A 163 -6.66 36.28 4.66
N ARG A 164 -7.38 35.45 3.90
CA ARG A 164 -6.86 34.20 3.32
C ARG A 164 -5.55 34.39 2.55
N ASN A 165 -5.42 35.51 1.83
CA ASN A 165 -4.18 35.85 1.12
C ASN A 165 -2.99 36.09 2.06
N SER A 166 -3.24 36.67 3.23
CA SER A 166 -2.23 36.86 4.27
C SER A 166 -1.75 35.51 4.83
N VAL A 167 -2.67 34.55 5.01
CA VAL A 167 -2.32 33.17 5.41
C VAL A 167 -1.40 32.53 4.35
N TYR A 168 -1.81 32.57 3.08
CA TYR A 168 -1.01 32.04 1.97
C TYR A 168 0.40 32.66 1.92
N ARG A 169 0.49 34.00 1.99
CA ARG A 169 1.79 34.70 2.01
C ARG A 169 2.64 34.29 3.21
N ASN A 170 2.05 34.19 4.40
CA ASN A 170 2.76 33.73 5.60
C ASN A 170 3.32 32.32 5.39
N ARG A 171 2.54 31.39 4.82
CA ARG A 171 3.01 30.04 4.49
C ARG A 171 4.20 30.08 3.53
N MET A 172 4.05 30.77 2.40
CA MET A 172 5.11 30.82 1.38
C MET A 172 6.41 31.45 1.91
N CYS A 173 6.31 32.55 2.66
CA CYS A 173 7.48 33.16 3.29
C CYS A 173 8.12 32.25 4.34
N SER A 174 7.32 31.54 5.13
CA SER A 174 7.84 30.64 6.18
C SER A 174 8.53 29.43 5.59
N LEU A 175 7.96 28.81 4.56
CA LEU A 175 8.59 27.70 3.84
C LEU A 175 9.89 28.11 3.17
N LYS A 176 9.94 29.32 2.61
CA LYS A 176 11.19 29.88 2.07
C LYS A 176 12.26 29.97 3.16
N LEU A 177 11.94 30.57 4.31
CA LEU A 177 12.88 30.68 5.43
C LEU A 177 13.34 29.31 5.95
N ILE A 178 12.42 28.36 6.12
CA ILE A 178 12.78 27.00 6.53
C ILE A 178 13.72 26.37 5.49
N ARG A 179 13.42 26.48 4.21
CA ARG A 179 14.28 25.93 3.15
C ARG A 179 15.66 26.58 3.14
N ASP A 180 15.72 27.92 3.19
CA ASP A 180 16.99 28.66 3.17
C ASP A 180 17.86 28.24 4.37
N MET A 181 17.28 27.97 5.55
CA MET A 181 18.01 27.41 6.70
C MET A 181 18.57 26.00 6.48
N TYR A 182 17.90 25.16 5.69
CA TYR A 182 18.41 23.83 5.34
C TYR A 182 19.55 23.90 4.32
N GLU A 183 19.55 24.93 3.46
CA GLU A 183 20.58 25.14 2.44
C GLU A 183 21.85 25.79 3.04
N GLU A 184 21.73 26.62 4.08
CA GLU A 184 22.87 27.27 4.78
C GLU A 184 23.70 26.32 5.68
N GLU A 185 23.19 25.12 6.00
CA GLU A 185 23.91 24.10 6.80
C GLU A 185 24.65 23.05 5.94
N LEU A 186 24.69 23.21 4.61
CA LEU A 186 25.42 22.37 3.65
C LEU A 186 26.76 23.01 3.22
#